data_AF-A0A924UYU0-F1
#
_entry.id   AF-A0A924UYU0-F1
#
_cell.length_a   1.000
_cell.length_b   1.000
_cell.length_c   1.000
_cell.angle_alpha   90.00
_cell.angle_beta   90.00
_cell.angle_gamma   90.00
#
_symmetry.space_group_name_H-M   'P 1'
#
loop_
_entity.id
_entity.type
_entity.pdbx_description
1 polymer ?
#
loop_
_entity_poly.entity_id
_entity_poly.type
_entity_poly.pdbx_seq_one_letter_code
_entity_poly.pdbx_strand_id
1 'polypeptide(L)'
;MKKTICTLLATAAALFTATNANAWSQEVHRRIAMDAVNYMKANPSSTNYAKLLAGATRAGYTIDQFATVLGQGAYDVDDFADTYICGASTGSCALAPVWGAGASIVKYTSYWHFQNQTQGADVHGNDFGGYNYSKLTVWGDIDNMAASWLYGDYLDDGKGNLKGWFGDSTKYNAYDLTEAHYRLGGYSTRNMYADFETIPFEPIDNLGQYWFQQFLASPSLQTLGFVMHTTDLLQPHHVWTTSSLNHAGWETWVEDHYDSLALNNGAKVTLALNDLTPMTATATDIRPLLTQGGAIAYTQGGIVLSSTDDADRSNVANIMVPHAIAMVVRVLNRAAERL
;
A
#
# COMPACT_ATOMS: atom_id res chain seq x y z
N MET A 1 -41.34 44.71 28.78
CA MET A 1 -40.24 45.36 29.55
C MET A 1 -39.31 44.25 30.02
N LYS A 2 -38.10 44.12 29.42
CA LYS A 2 -36.77 44.37 30.05
C LYS A 2 -36.57 43.49 31.31
N LYS A 3 -35.61 42.56 31.44
CA LYS A 3 -34.17 42.49 31.09
C LYS A 3 -33.74 40.99 31.06
N THR A 4 -33.01 40.49 30.06
CA THR A 4 -31.53 40.37 29.99
C THR A 4 -30.90 39.62 31.18
N ILE A 5 -30.41 38.38 30.96
CA ILE A 5 -29.06 37.94 31.35
C ILE A 5 -28.54 36.99 30.25
N CYS A 6 -27.47 37.42 29.59
CA CYS A 6 -26.65 36.64 28.68
C CYS A 6 -25.83 35.60 29.46
N THR A 7 -25.67 34.40 28.92
CA THR A 7 -24.50 33.57 29.18
C THR A 7 -23.99 33.05 27.85
N LEU A 8 -22.84 33.58 27.44
CA LEU A 8 -22.04 33.05 26.35
C LEU A 8 -21.65 31.61 26.69
N LEU A 9 -21.91 30.69 25.76
CA LEU A 9 -21.07 29.51 25.57
C LEU A 9 -20.65 29.51 24.10
N ALA A 10 -19.43 29.97 23.89
CA ALA A 10 -18.72 29.83 22.64
C ALA A 10 -18.41 28.35 22.43
N THR A 11 -19.28 27.64 21.71
CA THR A 11 -18.89 26.39 21.04
C THR A 11 -18.04 26.77 19.83
N ALA A 12 -16.73 26.90 20.06
CA ALA A 12 -15.76 26.70 19.01
C ALA A 12 -15.91 25.25 18.54
N ALA A 13 -16.65 25.05 17.45
CA ALA A 13 -16.58 23.81 16.70
C ALA A 13 -15.17 23.76 16.10
N ALA A 14 -14.25 23.09 16.80
CA ALA A 14 -13.03 22.60 16.20
C ALA A 14 -13.45 21.66 15.07
N LEU A 15 -13.44 22.17 13.85
CA LEU A 15 -13.39 21.37 12.63
C LEU A 15 -12.07 20.60 12.71
N PHE A 16 -12.09 19.43 13.35
CA PHE A 16 -11.08 18.42 13.11
C PHE A 16 -11.26 18.00 11.65
N THR A 17 -10.42 18.54 10.77
CA THR A 17 -10.18 17.92 9.47
C THR A 17 -9.56 16.57 9.77
N ALA A 18 -10.37 15.51 9.74
CA ALA A 18 -9.85 14.15 9.74
C ALA A 18 -8.98 14.02 8.48
N THR A 19 -7.66 14.01 8.67
CA THR A 19 -6.72 13.65 7.61
C THR A 19 -6.82 12.14 7.43
N ASN A 20 -6.85 11.71 6.18
CA ASN A 20 -7.06 10.31 5.83
C ASN A 20 -5.72 9.54 5.88
N ALA A 21 -5.69 8.32 6.42
CA ALA A 21 -4.49 7.46 6.35
C ALA A 21 -4.62 6.52 5.15
N ASN A 22 -3.96 6.84 4.05
CA ASN A 22 -3.82 5.91 2.94
C ASN A 22 -2.32 5.73 2.75
N ALA A 23 -1.79 4.51 2.92
CA ALA A 23 -0.65 4.04 2.15
C ALA A 23 0.50 5.08 2.08
N TRP A 24 1.23 5.23 0.98
CA TRP A 24 1.51 6.60 0.61
C TRP A 24 0.19 7.25 0.20
N SER A 25 0.03 8.56 0.35
CA SER A 25 -1.19 9.16 -0.22
C SER A 25 -1.28 8.79 -1.71
N GLN A 26 -2.49 8.57 -2.22
CA GLN A 26 -2.69 8.14 -3.61
C GLN A 26 -1.90 9.01 -4.60
N GLU A 27 -1.82 10.31 -4.30
CA GLU A 27 -1.02 11.27 -5.05
C GLU A 27 0.49 11.00 -4.95
N VAL A 28 1.02 10.70 -3.77
CA VAL A 28 2.43 10.34 -3.60
C VAL A 28 2.78 9.07 -4.39
N HIS A 29 1.92 8.04 -4.41
CA HIS A 29 2.11 6.87 -5.30
C HIS A 29 2.23 7.27 -6.77
N ARG A 30 1.27 8.07 -7.24
CA ARG A 30 1.22 8.59 -8.62
C ARG A 30 2.51 9.31 -8.97
N ARG A 31 2.97 10.19 -8.08
CA ARG A 31 4.18 11.01 -8.25
C ARG A 31 5.44 10.15 -8.29
N ILE A 32 5.61 9.19 -7.38
CA ILE A 32 6.77 8.30 -7.34
C ILE A 32 6.93 7.53 -8.66
N ALA A 33 5.83 6.98 -9.19
CA ALA A 33 5.84 6.25 -10.46
C ALA A 33 6.23 7.15 -11.64
N MET A 34 5.70 8.37 -11.70
CA MET A 34 6.05 9.35 -12.73
C MET A 34 7.51 9.81 -12.62
N ASP A 35 7.97 10.09 -11.40
CA ASP A 35 9.34 10.52 -11.12
C ASP A 35 10.37 9.45 -11.49
N ALA A 36 10.03 8.16 -11.36
CA ALA A 36 10.87 7.08 -11.83
C ALA A 36 11.04 7.08 -13.37
N VAL A 37 9.96 7.31 -14.13
CA VAL A 37 10.05 7.44 -15.59
C VAL A 37 10.87 8.67 -15.97
N ASN A 38 10.68 9.80 -15.27
CA ASN A 38 11.46 11.02 -15.47
C ASN A 38 12.94 10.81 -15.13
N TYR A 39 13.24 10.07 -14.07
CA TYR A 39 14.60 9.69 -13.71
C TYR A 39 15.25 8.85 -14.81
N MET A 40 14.56 7.83 -15.33
CA MET A 40 15.06 7.02 -16.44
C MET A 40 15.30 7.87 -17.70
N LYS A 41 14.38 8.80 -18.01
CA LYS A 41 14.52 9.77 -19.12
C LYS A 41 15.75 10.65 -18.99
N ALA A 42 16.06 11.10 -17.79
CA ALA A 42 17.24 11.91 -17.50
C ALA A 42 18.55 11.09 -17.43
N ASN A 43 18.45 9.77 -17.20
CA ASN A 43 19.58 8.86 -17.02
C ASN A 43 19.51 7.65 -17.97
N PRO A 44 19.49 7.87 -19.30
CA PRO A 44 19.24 6.79 -20.26
C PRO A 44 20.40 5.82 -20.40
N SER A 45 21.61 6.17 -19.96
CA SER A 45 22.80 5.32 -20.04
C SER A 45 22.94 4.33 -18.89
N SER A 46 22.32 4.59 -17.75
CA SER A 46 22.34 3.74 -16.55
C SER A 46 21.03 2.99 -16.33
N THR A 47 20.05 3.18 -17.22
CA THR A 47 18.72 2.57 -17.15
C THR A 47 18.31 2.00 -18.51
N ASN A 48 17.26 1.19 -18.54
CA ASN A 48 16.66 0.65 -19.75
C ASN A 48 15.70 1.65 -20.43
N TYR A 49 15.94 2.95 -20.29
CA TYR A 49 15.07 4.00 -20.83
C TYR A 49 14.80 3.84 -22.33
N ALA A 50 15.81 3.51 -23.14
CA ALA A 50 15.63 3.33 -24.58
C ALA A 50 14.61 2.24 -24.92
N LYS A 51 14.60 1.14 -24.15
CA LYS A 51 13.62 0.05 -24.31
C LYS A 51 12.24 0.47 -23.81
N LEU A 52 12.18 1.15 -22.66
CA LEU A 52 10.93 1.70 -22.12
C LEU A 52 10.26 2.67 -23.11
N LEU A 53 11.03 3.60 -23.68
CA LEU A 53 10.58 4.55 -24.68
C LEU A 53 10.08 3.85 -25.95
N ALA A 54 10.80 2.84 -26.44
CA ALA A 54 10.38 2.07 -27.60
C ALA A 54 9.07 1.31 -27.33
N GLY A 55 8.92 0.72 -26.14
CA GLY A 55 7.70 0.06 -25.69
C GLY A 55 6.51 1.01 -25.60
N ALA A 56 6.68 2.16 -24.92
CA ALA A 56 5.67 3.21 -24.84
C ALA A 56 5.22 3.69 -26.23
N THR A 57 6.19 3.93 -27.12
CA THR A 57 5.92 4.38 -28.50
C THR A 57 5.13 3.33 -29.29
N ARG A 58 5.48 2.04 -29.18
CA ARG A 58 4.72 0.95 -29.82
C ARG A 58 3.29 0.85 -29.30
N ALA A 59 3.09 1.15 -28.02
CA ALA A 59 1.77 1.19 -27.40
C ALA A 59 0.98 2.48 -27.74
N GLY A 60 1.54 3.40 -28.52
CA GLY A 60 0.87 4.62 -28.97
C GLY A 60 0.95 5.79 -28.00
N TYR A 61 1.86 5.75 -27.02
CA TYR A 61 2.04 6.80 -26.02
C TYR A 61 3.32 7.60 -26.28
N THR A 62 3.28 8.90 -25.98
CA THR A 62 4.52 9.61 -25.63
C THR A 62 5.02 9.13 -24.27
N ILE A 63 6.30 9.33 -23.97
CA ILE A 63 6.84 8.89 -22.67
C ILE A 63 6.20 9.61 -21.48
N ASP A 64 5.75 10.86 -21.67
CA ASP A 64 5.09 11.62 -20.62
C ASP A 64 3.64 11.12 -20.41
N GLN A 65 2.95 10.72 -21.49
CA GLN A 65 1.64 10.05 -21.37
C GLN A 65 1.76 8.68 -20.71
N PHE A 66 2.81 7.92 -21.07
CA PHE A 66 3.12 6.65 -20.43
C PHE A 66 3.30 6.83 -18.91
N ALA A 67 4.09 7.83 -18.50
CA ALA A 67 4.31 8.12 -17.08
C ALA A 67 3.00 8.45 -16.35
N THR A 68 2.13 9.27 -16.95
CA THR A 68 0.83 9.62 -16.36
C THR A 68 -0.08 8.40 -16.19
N VAL A 69 -0.18 7.54 -17.20
CA VAL A 69 -1.03 6.32 -17.12
C VAL A 69 -0.46 5.35 -16.09
N LEU A 70 0.87 5.18 -16.05
CA LEU A 70 1.54 4.35 -15.06
C LEU A 70 1.27 4.85 -13.63
N GLY A 71 1.44 6.15 -13.40
CA GLY A 71 1.14 6.77 -12.12
C GLY A 71 -0.32 6.67 -11.74
N GLN A 72 -1.24 6.83 -12.69
CA GLN A 72 -2.68 6.64 -12.42
C GLN A 72 -2.99 5.20 -11.99
N GLY A 73 -2.36 4.20 -12.63
CA GLY A 73 -2.49 2.82 -12.15
C GLY A 73 -2.02 2.66 -10.70
N ALA A 74 -0.92 3.28 -10.31
CA ALA A 74 -0.43 3.25 -8.93
C ALA A 74 -1.41 3.90 -7.93
N TYR A 75 -2.04 5.00 -8.35
CA TYR A 75 -3.07 5.73 -7.59
C TYR A 75 -4.33 4.88 -7.39
N ASP A 76 -4.76 4.15 -8.43
CA ASP A 76 -6.06 3.48 -8.48
C ASP A 76 -6.14 2.23 -7.57
N VAL A 77 -5.01 1.66 -7.15
CA VAL A 77 -4.99 0.44 -6.31
C VAL A 77 -5.66 0.68 -4.96
N ASP A 78 -5.50 1.85 -4.36
CA ASP A 78 -6.18 2.24 -3.11
C ASP A 78 -7.72 2.25 -3.21
N ASP A 79 -8.25 2.31 -4.43
CA ASP A 79 -9.70 2.38 -4.71
C ASP A 79 -10.25 1.04 -5.23
N PHE A 80 -9.45 -0.03 -5.25
CA PHE A 80 -9.93 -1.37 -5.61
C PHE A 80 -11.01 -1.83 -4.63
N ALA A 81 -12.21 -2.12 -5.15
CA ALA A 81 -13.32 -2.68 -4.39
C ALA A 81 -13.35 -4.20 -4.55
N ASP A 82 -12.29 -4.88 -4.09
CA ASP A 82 -12.09 -6.31 -4.31
C ASP A 82 -12.11 -7.16 -3.03
N THR A 83 -12.16 -6.52 -1.86
CA THR A 83 -12.05 -7.20 -0.57
C THR A 83 -13.25 -6.90 0.31
N TYR A 84 -13.90 -7.97 0.78
CA TYR A 84 -15.17 -7.90 1.47
C TYR A 84 -15.09 -8.70 2.77
N ILE A 85 -15.58 -8.09 3.85
CA ILE A 85 -15.61 -8.68 5.19
C ILE A 85 -17.07 -8.88 5.59
N CYS A 86 -17.38 -10.05 6.15
CA CYS A 86 -18.71 -10.49 6.48
C CYS A 86 -18.92 -10.48 7.99
N GLY A 87 -20.04 -9.87 8.41
CA GLY A 87 -20.38 -9.75 9.82
C GLY A 87 -20.59 -11.10 10.50
N ALA A 88 -19.94 -11.33 11.64
CA ALA A 88 -20.01 -12.56 12.43
C ALA A 88 -21.45 -12.96 12.81
N SER A 89 -22.31 -11.97 13.03
CA SER A 89 -23.70 -12.20 13.42
C SER A 89 -24.62 -12.47 12.23
N THR A 90 -24.60 -11.61 11.21
CA THR A 90 -25.58 -11.63 10.11
C THR A 90 -25.12 -12.40 8.89
N GLY A 91 -23.81 -12.61 8.74
CA GLY A 91 -23.19 -13.07 7.49
C GLY A 91 -23.31 -12.05 6.36
N SER A 92 -23.61 -10.78 6.68
CA SER A 92 -23.70 -9.71 5.69
C SER A 92 -22.32 -9.20 5.34
N CYS A 93 -21.94 -9.41 4.09
CA CYS A 93 -20.67 -8.94 3.58
C CYS A 93 -20.82 -7.51 3.09
N ALA A 94 -19.93 -6.68 3.56
CA ALA A 94 -19.72 -5.35 3.05
C ALA A 94 -18.27 -5.24 2.59
N LEU A 95 -18.02 -4.28 1.72
CA LEU A 95 -16.69 -3.69 1.65
C LEU A 95 -16.29 -3.31 3.09
N ALA A 96 -15.05 -3.61 3.48
CA ALA A 96 -14.55 -3.37 4.84
C ALA A 96 -15.04 -1.99 5.36
N PRO A 97 -15.60 -1.92 6.59
CA PRO A 97 -16.59 -0.90 6.94
C PRO A 97 -16.04 0.53 6.90
N VAL A 98 -16.73 1.38 6.14
CA VAL A 98 -16.48 2.82 5.99
C VAL A 98 -17.28 3.60 7.05
N TRP A 99 -16.71 4.03 8.20
CA TRP A 99 -17.34 5.09 9.03
C TRP A 99 -16.39 6.01 9.83
N GLY A 100 -16.64 7.34 9.74
CA GLY A 100 -16.12 8.39 10.63
C GLY A 100 -14.64 8.75 10.44
N ALA A 101 -14.02 9.49 11.35
CA ALA A 101 -12.58 9.81 11.30
C ALA A 101 -11.64 8.57 11.27
N GLY A 102 -12.19 7.35 11.31
CA GLY A 102 -11.55 6.05 11.05
C GLY A 102 -11.88 5.39 9.70
N ALA A 103 -12.90 5.87 8.96
CA ALA A 103 -13.22 5.45 7.58
C ALA A 103 -12.06 5.65 6.61
N SER A 104 -11.16 6.53 7.01
CA SER A 104 -10.04 6.98 6.23
C SER A 104 -8.80 6.13 6.41
N ILE A 105 -8.83 5.14 7.31
CA ILE A 105 -7.69 4.30 7.67
C ILE A 105 -7.91 2.84 7.22
N VAL A 106 -9.16 2.49 6.88
CA VAL A 106 -9.53 1.17 6.35
C VAL A 106 -10.26 1.42 5.03
N LYS A 107 -9.50 1.75 4.00
CA LYS A 107 -9.98 1.62 2.62
C LYS A 107 -9.94 0.14 2.22
N TYR A 108 -10.64 -0.13 1.14
CA TYR A 108 -11.07 -1.46 0.71
C TYR A 108 -9.94 -2.50 0.58
N THR A 109 -8.77 -2.09 0.09
CA THR A 109 -7.57 -2.93 -0.03
C THR A 109 -6.65 -2.88 1.18
N SER A 110 -6.87 -2.01 2.17
CA SER A 110 -5.86 -1.63 3.16
C SER A 110 -5.14 -2.80 3.83
N TYR A 111 -5.82 -3.93 4.08
CA TYR A 111 -5.18 -5.10 4.69
C TYR A 111 -4.13 -5.81 3.83
N TRP A 112 -4.14 -5.59 2.51
CA TRP A 112 -3.16 -6.12 1.54
C TRP A 112 -1.98 -5.18 1.30
N HIS A 113 -1.90 -4.04 2.00
CA HIS A 113 -0.85 -3.05 1.79
C HIS A 113 0.39 -3.28 2.67
N PHE A 114 0.32 -4.27 3.56
CA PHE A 114 1.33 -4.49 4.57
C PHE A 114 2.33 -5.58 4.17
N GLN A 115 3.55 -5.45 4.66
CA GLN A 115 4.52 -6.55 4.74
C GLN A 115 5.15 -6.48 6.13
N ASN A 116 4.74 -7.35 7.03
CA ASN A 116 5.12 -7.33 8.42
C ASN A 116 6.58 -7.73 8.64
N GLN A 117 7.49 -6.77 8.54
CA GLN A 117 8.93 -6.90 8.78
C GLN A 117 9.29 -7.03 10.27
N THR A 118 8.31 -6.79 11.17
CA THR A 118 8.48 -7.01 12.61
C THR A 118 8.39 -8.49 12.97
N GLN A 119 7.81 -9.28 12.07
CA GLN A 119 7.72 -10.73 12.11
C GLN A 119 8.55 -11.31 10.96
N GLY A 120 8.84 -12.62 11.03
CA GLY A 120 9.42 -13.33 9.90
C GLY A 120 8.33 -14.02 9.08
N ALA A 121 8.64 -15.23 8.64
CA ALA A 121 7.73 -16.06 7.85
C ALA A 121 6.35 -16.25 8.51
N ASP A 122 5.32 -16.30 7.67
CA ASP A 122 3.93 -16.41 8.10
C ASP A 122 3.36 -17.83 7.94
N VAL A 123 2.07 -17.98 8.24
CA VAL A 123 1.37 -19.28 8.19
C VAL A 123 1.08 -19.77 6.77
N HIS A 124 1.16 -18.89 5.75
CA HIS A 124 0.99 -19.26 4.34
C HIS A 124 2.27 -19.84 3.73
N GLY A 125 3.42 -19.57 4.36
CA GLY A 125 4.74 -19.95 3.87
C GLY A 125 5.46 -18.82 3.13
N ASN A 126 5.02 -17.57 3.27
CA ASN A 126 5.74 -16.41 2.78
C ASN A 126 6.94 -16.08 3.68
N ASP A 127 7.95 -15.39 3.16
CA ASP A 127 9.09 -14.90 3.95
C ASP A 127 8.66 -13.87 5.02
N PHE A 128 7.60 -13.11 4.73
CA PHE A 128 6.94 -12.15 5.61
C PHE A 128 5.42 -12.22 5.42
N GLY A 129 4.64 -12.01 6.48
CA GLY A 129 3.17 -11.93 6.38
C GLY A 129 2.66 -10.53 6.07
N GLY A 130 1.38 -10.40 5.72
CA GLY A 130 0.70 -9.10 5.62
C GLY A 130 0.14 -8.62 6.96
N TYR A 131 -1.01 -7.94 6.93
CA TYR A 131 -1.71 -7.55 8.14
C TYR A 131 -2.18 -8.79 8.93
N ASN A 132 -1.92 -8.81 10.23
CA ASN A 132 -2.50 -9.77 11.15
C ASN A 132 -2.56 -9.16 12.55
N TYR A 133 -3.76 -8.85 13.03
CA TYR A 133 -3.95 -8.17 14.30
C TYR A 133 -3.30 -8.91 15.49
N SER A 134 -3.39 -10.24 15.53
CA SER A 134 -2.77 -11.07 16.58
C SER A 134 -1.24 -11.08 16.56
N LYS A 135 -0.62 -10.56 15.49
CA LYS A 135 0.84 -10.56 15.26
C LYS A 135 1.45 -9.17 15.15
N LEU A 136 0.69 -8.11 15.41
CA LEU A 136 1.26 -6.77 15.50
C LEU A 136 2.29 -6.74 16.64
N THR A 137 3.43 -6.07 16.44
CA THR A 137 4.37 -5.79 17.55
C THR A 137 4.24 -4.36 18.04
N VAL A 138 3.52 -3.54 17.28
CA VAL A 138 3.25 -2.14 17.54
C VAL A 138 1.75 -1.97 17.36
N TRP A 139 1.03 -1.84 18.47
CA TRP A 139 -0.41 -1.59 18.47
C TRP A 139 -0.68 -0.11 18.60
N GLY A 140 -1.68 0.39 17.87
CA GLY A 140 -2.30 1.66 18.18
C GLY A 140 -3.81 1.59 18.22
N ASP A 141 -4.41 2.71 18.60
CA ASP A 141 -5.84 2.79 18.92
C ASP A 141 -6.74 2.44 17.72
N ILE A 142 -6.26 2.69 16.50
CA ILE A 142 -6.99 2.37 15.29
C ILE A 142 -7.00 0.86 15.03
N ASP A 143 -5.87 0.17 15.24
CA ASP A 143 -5.78 -1.29 15.10
C ASP A 143 -6.72 -1.96 16.13
N ASN A 144 -6.70 -1.48 17.37
CA ASN A 144 -7.56 -1.96 18.45
C ASN A 144 -9.04 -1.72 18.16
N MET A 145 -9.38 -0.56 17.59
CA MET A 145 -10.74 -0.23 17.18
C MET A 145 -11.21 -1.15 16.05
N ALA A 146 -10.39 -1.39 15.03
CA ALA A 146 -10.71 -2.29 13.93
C ALA A 146 -10.99 -3.72 14.44
N ALA A 147 -10.09 -4.27 15.28
CA ALA A 147 -10.28 -5.60 15.84
C ALA A 147 -11.48 -5.73 16.79
N SER A 148 -11.78 -4.67 17.56
CA SER A 148 -12.96 -4.65 18.43
C SER A 148 -14.27 -4.59 17.64
N TRP A 149 -14.26 -3.88 16.52
CA TRP A 149 -15.44 -3.68 15.68
C TRP A 149 -15.73 -4.89 14.79
N LEU A 150 -14.67 -5.45 14.20
CA LEU A 150 -14.72 -6.61 13.31
C LEU A 150 -14.59 -7.94 14.07
N TYR A 151 -14.90 -7.95 15.37
CA TYR A 151 -14.71 -9.10 16.24
C TYR A 151 -15.48 -10.33 15.70
N GLY A 152 -14.77 -11.38 15.33
CA GLY A 152 -15.31 -12.60 14.71
C GLY A 152 -15.84 -12.43 13.28
N ASP A 153 -15.65 -11.25 12.67
CA ASP A 153 -15.97 -11.06 11.26
C ASP A 153 -14.97 -11.83 10.39
N TYR A 154 -15.38 -12.26 9.21
CA TYR A 154 -14.59 -13.15 8.36
C TYR A 154 -14.44 -12.61 6.95
N LEU A 155 -13.40 -13.03 6.22
CA LEU A 155 -13.28 -12.69 4.79
C LEU A 155 -14.42 -13.35 4.01
N ASP A 156 -15.07 -12.60 3.13
CA ASP A 156 -16.05 -13.14 2.20
C ASP A 156 -15.43 -14.29 1.40
N ASP A 157 -15.96 -15.50 1.60
CA ASP A 157 -15.41 -16.72 1.03
C ASP A 157 -16.38 -17.49 0.12
N GLY A 158 -17.40 -16.80 -0.38
CA GLY A 158 -18.40 -17.35 -1.27
C GLY A 158 -19.52 -18.09 -0.56
N LYS A 159 -20.69 -18.13 -1.21
CA LYS A 159 -21.91 -18.71 -0.65
C LYS A 159 -21.73 -20.20 -0.30
N GLY A 160 -22.13 -20.56 0.91
CA GLY A 160 -22.16 -21.93 1.43
C GLY A 160 -20.91 -22.34 2.23
N ASN A 161 -19.94 -21.44 2.40
CA ASN A 161 -18.72 -21.70 3.15
C ASN A 161 -18.82 -21.13 4.59
N LEU A 162 -18.03 -20.12 4.95
CA LEU A 162 -18.16 -19.44 6.24
C LEU A 162 -19.52 -18.73 6.33
N LYS A 163 -20.06 -18.66 7.56
CA LYS A 163 -21.38 -18.09 7.81
C LYS A 163 -21.42 -17.38 9.15
N GLY A 164 -22.22 -16.31 9.21
CA GLY A 164 -22.60 -15.71 10.47
C GLY A 164 -23.58 -16.58 11.26
N TRP A 165 -23.81 -16.21 12.51
CA TRP A 165 -24.69 -16.95 13.43
C TRP A 165 -26.13 -17.09 12.92
N PHE A 166 -26.64 -16.08 12.23
CA PHE A 166 -28.02 -16.04 11.74
C PHE A 166 -28.15 -16.34 10.24
N GLY A 167 -27.05 -16.62 9.55
CA GLY A 167 -27.10 -17.01 8.14
C GLY A 167 -25.83 -16.69 7.37
N ASP A 168 -25.92 -16.99 6.08
CA ASP A 168 -24.93 -16.64 5.06
C ASP A 168 -25.61 -15.71 4.05
N SER A 169 -25.10 -14.49 3.91
CA SER A 169 -25.53 -13.54 2.89
C SER A 169 -24.37 -13.03 2.05
N THR A 170 -23.38 -13.90 1.89
CA THR A 170 -22.19 -13.71 1.07
C THR A 170 -22.52 -13.50 -0.40
N LYS A 171 -21.77 -12.59 -1.06
CA LYS A 171 -22.05 -12.14 -2.43
C LYS A 171 -20.82 -11.99 -3.33
N TYR A 172 -19.64 -11.72 -2.79
CA TYR A 172 -18.52 -11.21 -3.58
C TYR A 172 -17.40 -12.23 -3.77
N ASN A 173 -17.25 -13.18 -2.84
CA ASN A 173 -16.23 -14.24 -2.85
C ASN A 173 -14.78 -13.71 -2.92
N ALA A 174 -14.43 -12.82 -1.98
CA ALA A 174 -13.09 -12.24 -1.91
C ALA A 174 -11.99 -13.30 -1.74
N TYR A 175 -12.26 -14.41 -1.05
CA TYR A 175 -11.31 -15.52 -0.89
C TYR A 175 -10.94 -16.18 -2.22
N ASP A 176 -11.90 -16.66 -3.02
CA ASP A 176 -11.59 -17.36 -4.28
C ASP A 176 -11.25 -16.41 -5.45
N LEU A 177 -11.41 -15.09 -5.26
CA LEU A 177 -11.10 -14.10 -6.29
C LEU A 177 -9.85 -13.29 -5.92
N THR A 178 -9.91 -12.50 -4.87
CA THR A 178 -8.86 -11.52 -4.52
C THR A 178 -7.71 -12.17 -3.80
N GLU A 179 -7.99 -12.87 -2.68
CA GLU A 179 -6.94 -13.55 -1.93
C GLU A 179 -6.28 -14.65 -2.78
N ALA A 180 -7.06 -15.37 -3.59
CA ALA A 180 -6.52 -16.38 -4.52
C ALA A 180 -5.52 -15.79 -5.53
N HIS A 181 -5.65 -14.52 -5.93
CA HIS A 181 -4.65 -13.84 -6.76
C HIS A 181 -3.36 -13.55 -6.00
N TYR A 182 -3.44 -13.28 -4.70
CA TYR A 182 -2.30 -12.92 -3.85
C TYR A 182 -1.65 -14.13 -3.17
N ARG A 183 -2.26 -15.32 -3.24
CA ARG A 183 -1.70 -16.56 -2.72
C ARG A 183 -0.62 -17.14 -3.64
N LEU A 184 0.59 -16.57 -3.58
CA LEU A 184 1.67 -16.87 -4.54
C LEU A 184 2.75 -17.80 -4.00
N GLY A 185 2.61 -19.09 -4.29
CA GLY A 185 3.57 -20.13 -3.92
C GLY A 185 3.38 -20.69 -2.49
N GLY A 186 2.49 -20.07 -1.71
CA GLY A 186 2.02 -20.55 -0.41
C GLY A 186 0.70 -21.33 -0.49
N TYR A 187 0.09 -21.50 0.68
CA TYR A 187 -1.25 -22.08 0.80
C TYR A 187 -2.08 -21.27 1.80
N SER A 188 -3.38 -21.25 1.55
CA SER A 188 -4.34 -20.65 2.47
C SER A 188 -5.54 -21.57 2.59
N THR A 189 -6.21 -21.51 3.74
CA THR A 189 -7.46 -22.23 3.98
C THR A 189 -8.51 -21.23 4.43
N ARG A 190 -9.79 -21.46 4.13
CA ARG A 190 -10.88 -20.56 4.57
C ARG A 190 -10.87 -20.34 6.08
N ASN A 191 -10.51 -21.36 6.86
CA ASN A 191 -10.42 -21.26 8.31
C ASN A 191 -9.35 -20.27 8.79
N MET A 192 -8.32 -19.96 8.00
CA MET A 192 -7.39 -18.88 8.33
C MET A 192 -8.06 -17.51 8.30
N TYR A 193 -9.16 -17.37 7.55
CA TYR A 193 -9.90 -16.13 7.37
C TYR A 193 -11.22 -16.06 8.17
N ALA A 194 -11.40 -16.97 9.13
CA ALA A 194 -12.67 -17.12 9.86
C ALA A 194 -12.91 -16.07 10.96
N ASP A 195 -11.86 -15.44 11.48
CA ASP A 195 -11.95 -14.46 12.57
C ASP A 195 -10.92 -13.34 12.34
N PHE A 196 -11.40 -12.11 12.10
CA PHE A 196 -10.62 -10.91 11.75
C PHE A 196 -9.37 -10.72 12.60
N GLU A 197 -9.50 -10.93 13.91
CA GLU A 197 -8.47 -10.76 14.92
C GLU A 197 -7.24 -11.65 14.68
N THR A 198 -7.43 -12.72 13.91
CA THR A 198 -6.40 -13.71 13.60
C THR A 198 -6.10 -13.87 12.12
N ILE A 199 -6.82 -13.17 11.24
CA ILE A 199 -6.66 -13.29 9.79
C ILE A 199 -5.20 -12.97 9.42
N PRO A 200 -4.49 -13.90 8.77
CA PRO A 200 -3.25 -13.63 8.10
C PRO A 200 -3.59 -13.13 6.69
N PHE A 201 -3.50 -11.83 6.44
CA PHE A 201 -3.57 -11.33 5.07
C PHE A 201 -2.25 -11.64 4.33
N GLU A 202 -2.35 -11.92 3.03
CA GLU A 202 -1.18 -12.04 2.15
C GLU A 202 -0.44 -10.70 2.09
N PRO A 203 0.90 -10.69 1.98
CA PRO A 203 1.68 -9.46 2.01
C PRO A 203 1.62 -8.70 0.67
N ILE A 204 1.87 -7.39 0.70
CA ILE A 204 1.79 -6.51 -0.49
C ILE A 204 2.75 -6.91 -1.62
N ASP A 205 3.88 -7.54 -1.32
CA ASP A 205 4.78 -8.03 -2.35
C ASP A 205 4.17 -9.18 -3.16
N ASN A 206 3.23 -9.95 -2.60
CA ASN A 206 2.43 -10.90 -3.37
C ASN A 206 1.42 -10.19 -4.28
N LEU A 207 0.77 -9.12 -3.83
CA LEU A 207 -0.07 -8.26 -4.70
C LEU A 207 0.75 -7.70 -5.87
N GLY A 208 1.92 -7.14 -5.57
CA GLY A 208 2.84 -6.62 -6.58
C GLY A 208 3.26 -7.68 -7.58
N GLN A 209 3.61 -8.87 -7.10
CA GLN A 209 4.03 -9.99 -7.93
C GLN A 209 2.90 -10.51 -8.80
N TYR A 210 1.66 -10.56 -8.30
CA TYR A 210 0.50 -10.96 -9.09
C TYR A 210 0.32 -10.03 -10.29
N TRP A 211 0.26 -8.73 -10.06
CA TRP A 211 0.10 -7.75 -11.14
C TRP A 211 1.29 -7.74 -12.10
N PHE A 212 2.50 -8.01 -11.60
CA PHE A 212 3.67 -8.15 -12.45
C PHE A 212 3.58 -9.40 -13.34
N GLN A 213 3.05 -10.52 -12.84
CA GLN A 213 2.78 -11.70 -13.66
C GLN A 213 1.71 -11.43 -14.72
N GLN A 214 0.64 -10.69 -14.37
CA GLN A 214 -0.36 -10.27 -15.36
C GLN A 214 0.27 -9.42 -16.47
N PHE A 215 1.14 -8.47 -16.10
CA PHE A 215 1.92 -7.68 -17.06
C PHE A 215 2.83 -8.55 -17.93
N LEU A 216 3.56 -9.51 -17.35
CA LEU A 216 4.46 -10.39 -18.11
C LEU A 216 3.68 -11.26 -19.12
N ALA A 217 2.50 -11.75 -18.72
CA ALA A 217 1.63 -12.55 -19.58
C ALA A 217 1.03 -11.71 -20.71
N SER A 218 0.42 -10.57 -20.38
CA SER A 218 -0.24 -9.67 -21.31
C SER A 218 0.09 -8.21 -20.98
N PRO A 219 1.16 -7.64 -21.56
CA PRO A 219 1.64 -6.32 -21.20
C PRO A 219 0.57 -5.24 -21.37
N SER A 220 0.22 -4.57 -20.27
CA SER A 220 -0.60 -3.37 -20.27
C SER A 220 -0.02 -2.35 -19.29
N LEU A 221 -0.20 -1.06 -19.59
CA LEU A 221 0.25 0.01 -18.69
C LEU A 221 -0.51 0.00 -17.37
N GLN A 222 -1.76 -0.43 -17.39
CA GLN A 222 -2.59 -0.53 -16.20
C GLN A 222 -2.04 -1.58 -15.22
N THR A 223 -1.80 -2.81 -15.69
CA THR A 223 -1.22 -3.86 -14.84
C THR A 223 0.15 -3.48 -14.33
N LEU A 224 0.98 -2.85 -15.17
CA LEU A 224 2.27 -2.33 -14.73
C LEU A 224 2.13 -1.20 -13.70
N GLY A 225 1.14 -0.33 -13.85
CA GLY A 225 0.83 0.74 -12.89
C GLY A 225 0.44 0.20 -11.53
N PHE A 226 -0.39 -0.85 -11.49
CA PHE A 226 -0.77 -1.53 -10.24
C PHE A 226 0.45 -2.07 -9.48
N VAL A 227 1.47 -2.58 -10.18
CA VAL A 227 2.73 -3.00 -9.54
C VAL A 227 3.42 -1.84 -8.83
N MET A 228 3.32 -0.60 -9.35
CA MET A 228 4.03 0.55 -8.78
C MET A 228 3.45 0.96 -7.42
N HIS A 229 2.24 0.54 -7.09
CA HIS A 229 1.64 0.78 -5.78
C HIS A 229 2.44 0.14 -4.63
N THR A 230 3.24 -0.90 -4.92
CA THR A 230 4.14 -1.55 -3.95
C THR A 230 5.16 -0.62 -3.30
N THR A 231 5.28 0.64 -3.73
CA THR A 231 6.02 1.70 -3.02
C THR A 231 5.58 1.90 -1.58
N ASP A 232 4.42 1.37 -1.20
CA ASP A 232 3.99 1.21 0.20
C ASP A 232 4.97 0.46 1.09
N LEU A 233 5.81 -0.40 0.52
CA LEU A 233 6.90 -1.02 1.27
C LEU A 233 7.94 0.00 1.76
N LEU A 234 7.95 1.21 1.17
CA LEU A 234 8.79 2.32 1.62
C LEU A 234 8.02 3.30 2.52
N GLN A 235 6.80 2.95 2.89
CA GLN A 235 6.01 3.64 3.88
C GLN A 235 6.21 2.92 5.24
N PRO A 236 6.78 3.57 6.27
CA PRO A 236 7.17 2.86 7.49
C PRO A 236 6.03 2.14 8.22
N HIS A 237 4.84 2.73 8.32
CA HIS A 237 3.69 2.11 8.98
C HIS A 237 3.25 0.81 8.30
N HIS A 238 3.49 0.66 7.00
CA HIS A 238 3.13 -0.52 6.21
C HIS A 238 4.06 -1.72 6.46
N VAL A 239 5.29 -1.46 6.90
CA VAL A 239 6.25 -2.53 7.24
C VAL A 239 6.31 -2.82 8.74
N TRP A 240 5.96 -1.83 9.55
CA TRP A 240 5.72 -1.98 10.98
C TRP A 240 4.29 -2.45 11.31
N THR A 241 3.44 -2.58 10.28
CA THR A 241 2.08 -3.13 10.31
C THR A 241 1.16 -2.44 11.31
N THR A 242 1.10 -1.11 11.27
CA THR A 242 0.13 -0.38 12.09
C THR A 242 -0.66 0.61 11.25
N SER A 243 -1.97 0.64 11.47
CA SER A 243 -2.86 1.65 10.92
C SER A 243 -2.87 2.94 11.76
N SER A 244 -2.12 2.99 12.86
CA SER A 244 -2.17 4.07 13.86
C SER A 244 -0.84 4.84 13.96
N LEU A 245 -0.57 5.46 15.10
CA LEU A 245 0.73 6.05 15.40
C LEU A 245 1.17 7.08 14.36
N ASN A 246 0.33 8.10 14.17
CA ASN A 246 0.61 9.19 13.24
C ASN A 246 0.72 8.76 11.76
N HIS A 247 0.07 7.66 11.37
CA HIS A 247 0.01 7.16 9.98
C HIS A 247 -0.38 8.26 8.96
N ALA A 248 -1.63 8.73 9.00
CA ALA A 248 -2.12 9.81 8.13
C ALA A 248 -1.27 11.09 8.21
N GLY A 249 -0.82 11.40 9.43
CA GLY A 249 -0.06 12.62 9.69
C GLY A 249 1.35 12.58 9.11
N TRP A 250 1.94 11.40 8.96
CA TRP A 250 3.20 11.17 8.25
C TRP A 250 3.01 11.32 6.74
N GLU A 251 2.02 10.63 6.17
CA GLU A 251 1.73 10.67 4.73
C GLU A 251 1.43 12.08 4.24
N THR A 252 0.53 12.77 4.95
CA THR A 252 0.16 14.15 4.63
C THR A 252 1.39 15.06 4.68
N TRP A 253 2.25 14.88 5.67
CA TRP A 253 3.48 15.67 5.78
C TRP A 253 4.44 15.39 4.63
N VAL A 254 4.59 14.14 4.19
CA VAL A 254 5.44 13.83 3.03
C VAL A 254 4.87 14.44 1.75
N GLU A 255 3.55 14.38 1.55
CA GLU A 255 2.91 15.04 0.41
C GLU A 255 3.17 16.56 0.42
N ASP A 256 2.97 17.22 1.56
CA ASP A 256 3.18 18.67 1.73
C ASP A 256 4.64 19.09 1.52
N HIS A 257 5.60 18.22 1.84
CA HIS A 257 7.04 18.52 1.79
C HIS A 257 7.76 17.91 0.59
N TYR A 258 7.04 17.20 -0.29
CA TYR A 258 7.64 16.46 -1.40
C TYR A 258 8.49 17.35 -2.29
N ASP A 259 7.96 18.52 -2.67
CA ASP A 259 8.63 19.48 -3.54
C ASP A 259 9.63 20.37 -2.79
N SER A 260 9.27 20.84 -1.59
CA SER A 260 10.12 21.76 -0.82
C SER A 260 11.43 21.10 -0.37
N LEU A 261 11.41 19.79 -0.11
CA LEU A 261 12.60 19.00 0.21
C LEU A 261 13.26 18.39 -1.03
N ALA A 262 12.71 18.59 -2.23
CA ALA A 262 13.14 17.96 -3.47
C ALA A 262 13.36 16.45 -3.28
N LEU A 263 12.34 15.76 -2.79
CA LEU A 263 12.42 14.33 -2.48
C LEU A 263 12.67 13.47 -3.73
N ASN A 264 12.24 13.93 -4.90
CA ASN A 264 12.49 13.29 -6.19
C ASN A 264 13.82 13.67 -6.86
N ASN A 265 14.72 14.35 -6.15
CA ASN A 265 16.00 14.77 -6.73
C ASN A 265 16.79 13.57 -7.28
N GLY A 266 17.17 13.62 -8.56
CA GLY A 266 17.84 12.51 -9.24
C GLY A 266 19.15 12.07 -8.59
N ALA A 267 19.89 12.95 -7.91
CA ALA A 267 21.08 12.54 -7.17
C ALA A 267 20.73 11.62 -5.99
N LYS A 268 19.64 11.92 -5.26
CA LYS A 268 19.13 11.07 -4.18
C LYS A 268 18.65 9.72 -4.71
N VAL A 269 17.92 9.71 -5.82
CA VAL A 269 17.48 8.46 -6.48
C VAL A 269 18.67 7.62 -6.95
N THR A 270 19.72 8.27 -7.48
CA THR A 270 20.96 7.58 -7.91
C THR A 270 21.67 6.92 -6.73
N LEU A 271 21.72 7.59 -5.58
CA LEU A 271 22.29 7.01 -4.36
C LEU A 271 21.44 5.82 -3.89
N ALA A 272 20.12 5.99 -3.81
CA ALA A 272 19.19 4.95 -3.39
C ALA A 272 19.21 3.70 -4.29
N LEU A 273 19.49 3.85 -5.59
CA LEU A 273 19.67 2.71 -6.48
C LEU A 273 20.82 1.79 -6.07
N ASN A 274 21.86 2.31 -5.39
CA ASN A 274 22.98 1.48 -4.95
C ASN A 274 22.60 0.52 -3.80
N ASP A 275 21.55 0.85 -3.06
CA ASP A 275 21.06 0.04 -1.95
C ASP A 275 20.08 -1.06 -2.42
N LEU A 276 19.68 -1.02 -3.70
CA LEU A 276 18.76 -1.99 -4.31
C LEU A 276 19.45 -2.81 -5.40
N THR A 277 19.47 -4.13 -5.21
CA THR A 277 20.07 -5.07 -6.16
C THR A 277 19.37 -5.01 -7.52
N PRO A 278 20.09 -4.81 -8.64
CA PRO A 278 19.50 -4.87 -9.98
C PRO A 278 18.89 -6.24 -10.26
N MET A 279 17.67 -6.25 -10.82
CA MET A 279 17.04 -7.49 -11.27
C MET A 279 17.66 -7.97 -12.59
N THR A 280 17.74 -9.28 -12.78
CA THR A 280 18.20 -9.87 -14.05
C THR A 280 17.19 -9.59 -15.16
N ALA A 281 17.64 -9.48 -16.40
CA ALA A 281 16.77 -9.17 -17.54
C ALA A 281 15.64 -10.19 -17.77
N THR A 282 15.78 -11.41 -17.23
CA THR A 282 14.82 -12.50 -17.36
C THR A 282 14.04 -12.78 -16.07
N ALA A 283 14.25 -12.00 -15.00
CA ALA A 283 13.57 -12.21 -13.72
C ALA A 283 12.05 -12.27 -13.88
N THR A 284 11.40 -13.28 -13.33
CA THR A 284 9.93 -13.40 -13.33
C THR A 284 9.33 -13.12 -11.96
N ASP A 285 10.17 -13.04 -10.92
CA ASP A 285 9.82 -12.73 -9.55
C ASP A 285 10.47 -11.40 -9.14
N ILE A 286 9.67 -10.45 -8.67
CA ILE A 286 10.09 -9.14 -8.20
C ILE A 286 10.07 -9.04 -6.67
N ARG A 287 9.52 -10.03 -5.95
CA ARG A 287 9.43 -10.01 -4.49
C ARG A 287 10.78 -9.79 -3.80
N PRO A 288 11.89 -10.43 -4.22
CA PRO A 288 13.19 -10.16 -3.61
C PRO A 288 13.64 -8.69 -3.68
N LEU A 289 13.24 -7.94 -4.71
CA LEU A 289 13.47 -6.50 -4.79
C LEU A 289 12.54 -5.75 -3.82
N LEU A 290 11.26 -6.10 -3.80
CA LEU A 290 10.25 -5.50 -2.94
C LEU A 290 10.62 -5.67 -1.45
N THR A 291 11.06 -6.86 -1.04
CA THR A 291 11.55 -7.15 0.32
C THR A 291 12.76 -6.28 0.70
N GLN A 292 13.66 -5.94 -0.24
CA GLN A 292 14.75 -5.00 0.04
C GLN A 292 14.21 -3.60 0.37
N GLY A 293 13.18 -3.14 -0.35
CA GLY A 293 12.47 -1.90 -0.03
C GLY A 293 11.87 -1.93 1.37
N GLY A 294 11.16 -3.01 1.70
CA GLY A 294 10.57 -3.21 3.03
C GLY A 294 11.60 -3.19 4.16
N ALA A 295 12.75 -3.84 3.96
CA ALA A 295 13.84 -3.87 4.93
C ALA A 295 14.46 -2.47 5.17
N ILE A 296 14.53 -1.63 4.14
CA ILE A 296 15.02 -0.25 4.28
C ILE A 296 14.05 0.58 5.13
N ALA A 297 12.74 0.50 4.86
CA ALA A 297 11.73 1.20 5.65
C ALA A 297 11.67 0.71 7.10
N TYR A 298 11.83 -0.60 7.32
CA TYR A 298 11.84 -1.16 8.66
C TYR A 298 13.03 -0.65 9.46
N THR A 299 14.23 -0.66 8.87
CA THR A 299 15.48 -0.29 9.57
C THR A 299 15.68 1.21 9.75
N GLN A 300 15.12 2.05 8.87
CA GLN A 300 15.36 3.50 8.88
C GLN A 300 14.11 4.34 9.17
N GLY A 301 12.91 3.77 9.05
CA GLY A 301 11.65 4.52 9.09
C GLY A 301 10.96 4.60 10.44
N GLY A 302 11.30 3.72 11.40
CA GLY A 302 10.52 3.51 12.63
C GLY A 302 10.25 4.77 13.48
N ILE A 303 11.11 5.79 13.41
CA ILE A 303 10.96 7.02 14.21
C ILE A 303 9.67 7.81 13.89
N VAL A 304 9.16 7.74 12.65
CA VAL A 304 7.96 8.53 12.23
C VAL A 304 6.64 7.97 12.75
N LEU A 305 6.67 6.76 13.33
CA LEU A 305 5.53 6.20 14.06
C LEU A 305 5.25 7.02 15.34
N SER A 306 6.28 7.57 15.97
CA SER A 306 6.11 8.36 17.20
C SER A 306 6.43 9.85 17.05
N SER A 307 7.34 10.21 16.14
CA SER A 307 7.81 11.58 16.00
C SER A 307 6.97 12.38 15.00
N THR A 308 6.55 13.56 15.43
CA THR A 308 5.99 14.60 14.56
C THR A 308 6.95 15.75 14.33
N ASP A 309 8.22 15.62 14.77
CA ASP A 309 9.24 16.63 14.57
C ASP A 309 9.63 16.71 13.09
N ASP A 310 9.79 17.93 12.59
CA ASP A 310 10.06 18.20 11.18
C ASP A 310 11.43 17.68 10.74
N ALA A 311 12.43 17.73 11.62
CA ALA A 311 13.77 17.25 11.30
C ALA A 311 13.81 15.72 11.22
N ASP A 312 13.15 15.02 12.15
CA ASP A 312 13.03 13.56 12.11
C ASP A 312 12.32 13.09 10.83
N ARG A 313 11.17 13.71 10.53
CA ARG A 313 10.38 13.41 9.33
C ARG A 313 11.16 13.71 8.06
N SER A 314 11.86 14.84 8.01
CA SER A 314 12.74 15.19 6.90
C SER A 314 13.84 14.17 6.68
N ASN A 315 14.49 13.70 7.75
CA ASN A 315 15.54 12.70 7.64
C ASN A 315 15.01 11.40 7.05
N VAL A 316 13.86 10.92 7.54
CA VAL A 316 13.24 9.68 7.02
C VAL A 316 12.73 9.86 5.60
N ALA A 317 12.07 10.97 5.25
CA ALA A 317 11.52 11.20 3.92
C ALA A 317 12.62 11.28 2.85
N ASN A 318 13.78 11.84 3.21
CA ASN A 318 14.97 11.88 2.36
C ASN A 318 15.59 10.50 2.09
N ILE A 319 15.16 9.46 2.82
CA ILE A 319 15.49 8.07 2.55
C ILE A 319 14.33 7.41 1.79
N MET A 320 13.12 7.46 2.36
CA MET A 320 11.99 6.66 1.88
C MET A 320 11.55 6.98 0.45
N VAL A 321 11.37 8.26 0.12
CA VAL A 321 10.85 8.64 -1.21
C VAL A 321 11.87 8.35 -2.33
N PRO A 322 13.17 8.73 -2.21
CA PRO A 322 14.17 8.31 -3.19
C PRO A 322 14.28 6.80 -3.38
N HIS A 323 14.16 6.02 -2.30
CA HIS A 323 14.18 4.55 -2.39
C HIS A 323 12.92 3.99 -3.04
N ALA A 324 11.75 4.59 -2.80
CA ALA A 324 10.52 4.22 -3.49
C ALA A 324 10.65 4.45 -5.01
N ILE A 325 11.18 5.61 -5.41
CA ILE A 325 11.47 5.92 -6.82
C ILE A 325 12.50 4.93 -7.38
N ALA A 326 13.59 4.67 -6.65
CA ALA A 326 14.63 3.73 -7.08
C ALA A 326 14.09 2.30 -7.26
N MET A 327 13.20 1.85 -6.36
CA MET A 327 12.53 0.55 -6.47
C MET A 327 11.66 0.48 -7.72
N VAL A 328 10.89 1.53 -8.01
CA VAL A 328 10.14 1.62 -9.27
C VAL A 328 11.07 1.61 -10.48
N VAL A 329 12.18 2.34 -10.46
CA VAL A 329 13.19 2.30 -11.55
C VAL A 329 13.72 0.88 -11.76
N ARG A 330 13.96 0.11 -10.70
CA ARG A 330 14.39 -1.30 -10.80
C ARG A 330 13.31 -2.17 -11.44
N VAL A 331 12.04 -2.03 -11.04
CA VAL A 331 10.91 -2.75 -11.66
C VAL A 331 10.75 -2.36 -13.14
N LEU A 332 10.78 -1.06 -13.46
CA LEU A 332 10.67 -0.56 -14.83
C LEU A 332 11.83 -0.99 -15.72
N ASN A 333 13.05 -1.05 -15.19
CA ASN A 333 14.19 -1.60 -15.92
C ASN A 333 13.92 -3.02 -16.39
N ARG A 334 13.33 -3.85 -15.52
CA ARG A 334 12.94 -5.21 -15.89
C ARG A 334 11.73 -5.25 -16.82
N ALA A 335 10.69 -4.44 -16.55
CA ALA A 335 9.49 -4.39 -17.37
C ALA A 335 9.81 -3.96 -18.81
N ALA A 336 10.77 -3.06 -18.99
CA ALA A 336 11.24 -2.62 -20.30
C ALA A 336 11.85 -3.74 -21.15
N GLU A 337 12.34 -4.83 -20.55
CA GLU A 337 12.79 -6.01 -21.30
C GLU A 337 11.62 -6.81 -21.90
N ARG A 338 10.39 -6.60 -21.41
CA ARG A 338 9.18 -7.31 -21.84
C ARG A 338 8.35 -6.51 -22.86
N LEU A 339 8.32 -5.18 -22.73
CA LEU A 339 7.56 -4.28 -23.61
C LEU A 339 8.00 -4.40 -25.06
#